data_AF-A0A8T0U5A3-F1
#
_entry.id   AF-A0A8T0U5A3-F1
#
_cell.length_a   1.000
_cell.length_b   1.000
_cell.length_c   1.000
_cell.angle_alpha   90.00
_cell.angle_beta   90.00
_cell.angle_gamma   90.00
#
_symmetry.space_group_name_H-M   'P 1'
#
loop_
_entity.id
_entity.type
_entity.pdbx_description
1 polymer ?
#
loop_
_entity_poly.entity_id
_entity_poly.type
_entity_poly.pdbx_seq_one_letter_code
_entity_poly.pdbx_strand_id
1 'polypeptide(L)'
;MAMETISLQLFILVIATAVIATQSSSLTSSAPAPSPASSSAISFLRASCAVTDVPDACYNLLLPYADTFHGNLARVARAASAFAGARQRDFADELARLKLRGTGAGRVADMTLGDCYDTVSGDNMFANETLGHIDNLVAHVGSKKDFDFQRIMAQDWLQSSGSGMMQCVDWFHDAGEAAVSSPVGKEVIVGCTTVSSYMDIAFMLVNAIKF
;
A
#
# COMPACT_ATOMS: atom_id res chain seq x y z
N MET A 1 36.58 -60.80 -5.84
CA MET A 1 36.38 -59.55 -6.61
C MET A 1 35.68 -59.88 -7.93
N ALA A 2 34.49 -60.49 -7.83
CA ALA A 2 33.69 -60.99 -8.96
C ALA A 2 32.19 -60.85 -8.62
N MET A 3 31.86 -59.75 -7.93
CA MET A 3 30.53 -59.48 -7.36
C MET A 3 30.05 -58.05 -7.71
N GLU A 4 30.69 -57.42 -8.69
CA GLU A 4 30.43 -56.03 -9.11
C GLU A 4 29.93 -55.93 -10.57
N THR A 5 29.97 -57.02 -11.35
CA THR A 5 29.65 -56.98 -12.80
C THR A 5 28.33 -57.66 -13.18
N ILE A 6 27.68 -58.37 -12.25
CA ILE A 6 26.42 -59.11 -12.52
C ILE A 6 25.17 -58.27 -12.16
N SER A 7 25.32 -57.24 -11.32
CA SER A 7 24.21 -56.39 -10.88
C SER A 7 23.74 -55.37 -11.94
N LEU A 8 24.56 -55.12 -12.97
CA LEU A 8 24.28 -54.07 -13.98
C LEU A 8 23.51 -54.58 -15.22
N GLN A 9 23.31 -55.89 -15.37
CA GLN A 9 22.67 -56.46 -16.57
C GLN A 9 21.27 -57.05 -16.36
N LEU A 10 20.73 -57.06 -15.13
CA LEU A 10 19.41 -57.64 -14.84
C LEU A 10 18.28 -56.64 -14.55
N PHE A 11 18.54 -55.32 -14.60
CA PHE A 11 17.49 -54.30 -14.42
C PHE A 11 17.14 -53.54 -15.71
N ILE A 12 17.44 -54.13 -16.88
CA ILE A 12 17.05 -53.61 -18.20
C ILE A 12 15.73 -54.24 -18.71
N LEU A 13 15.04 -55.06 -17.91
CA LEU A 13 13.88 -55.83 -18.39
C LEU A 13 12.63 -55.71 -17.53
N VAL A 14 12.12 -54.49 -17.31
CA VAL A 14 10.68 -54.28 -17.03
C VAL A 14 10.22 -52.99 -17.70
N ILE A 15 9.94 -53.09 -19.00
CA ILE A 15 9.05 -52.16 -19.70
C ILE A 15 7.63 -52.64 -19.38
N ALA A 16 6.91 -51.88 -18.55
CA ALA A 16 5.47 -52.04 -18.38
C ALA A 16 4.81 -50.66 -18.27
N THR A 17 4.29 -50.24 -19.41
CA THR A 17 3.25 -49.24 -19.68
C THR A 17 2.33 -48.86 -18.50
N ALA A 18 2.26 -47.55 -18.21
CA ALA A 18 1.01 -46.86 -17.84
C ALA A 18 1.17 -45.34 -18.09
N VAL A 19 0.83 -44.88 -19.29
CA VAL A 19 0.59 -43.45 -19.55
C VAL A 19 -0.79 -43.13 -18.99
N ILE A 20 -0.84 -42.59 -17.77
CA ILE A 20 -2.07 -42.02 -17.21
C ILE A 20 -2.10 -40.56 -17.66
N ALA A 21 -2.87 -40.29 -18.72
CA ALA A 21 -3.24 -38.93 -19.09
C ALA A 21 -4.18 -38.37 -18.01
N THR A 22 -3.65 -37.65 -17.02
CA THR A 22 -4.45 -36.81 -16.14
C THR A 22 -4.88 -35.59 -16.93
N GLN A 23 -6.06 -35.69 -17.54
CA GLN A 23 -6.80 -34.53 -18.04
C GLN A 23 -7.24 -33.69 -16.83
N SER A 24 -6.41 -32.74 -16.42
CA SER A 24 -6.82 -31.69 -15.49
C SER A 24 -7.85 -30.83 -16.21
N SER A 25 -9.13 -31.13 -16.01
CA SER A 25 -10.21 -30.23 -16.38
C SER A 25 -10.07 -29.00 -15.50
N SER A 26 -9.43 -27.96 -16.04
CA SER A 26 -9.40 -26.62 -15.48
C SER A 26 -10.84 -26.10 -15.45
N LEU A 27 -11.58 -26.41 -14.39
CA LEU A 27 -12.76 -25.66 -14.03
C LEU A 27 -12.24 -24.30 -13.57
N THR A 28 -12.13 -23.36 -14.50
CA THR A 28 -12.15 -21.93 -14.21
C THR A 28 -13.50 -21.63 -13.57
N SER A 29 -13.58 -21.90 -12.26
CA SER A 29 -14.59 -21.29 -11.41
C SER A 29 -14.28 -19.80 -11.45
N SER A 30 -14.97 -19.07 -12.32
CA SER A 30 -15.02 -17.62 -12.25
C SER A 30 -15.37 -17.30 -10.81
N ALA A 31 -14.48 -16.64 -10.08
CA ALA A 31 -14.78 -16.16 -8.74
C ALA A 31 -16.10 -15.39 -8.83
N PRO A 32 -17.08 -15.65 -7.94
CA PRO A 32 -18.31 -14.88 -7.93
C PRO A 32 -17.92 -13.40 -7.94
N ALA A 33 -18.50 -12.63 -8.86
CA ALA A 33 -18.34 -11.18 -8.82
C ALA A 33 -18.72 -10.73 -7.40
N PRO A 34 -17.91 -9.90 -6.73
CA PRO A 34 -18.21 -9.47 -5.37
C PRO A 34 -19.63 -8.89 -5.36
N SER A 35 -20.47 -9.44 -4.50
CA SER A 35 -21.83 -8.96 -4.34
C SER A 35 -21.81 -7.45 -4.05
N PRO A 36 -22.78 -6.68 -4.58
CA PRO A 36 -22.86 -5.27 -4.27
C PRO A 36 -22.92 -5.05 -2.77
N ALA A 37 -22.25 -4.02 -2.28
CA ALA A 37 -22.22 -3.73 -0.85
C ALA A 37 -23.64 -3.51 -0.29
N SER A 38 -23.86 -3.99 0.93
CA SER A 38 -25.15 -3.82 1.60
C SER A 38 -25.50 -2.33 1.77
N SER A 39 -26.79 -1.98 1.76
CA SER A 39 -27.24 -0.59 1.91
C SER A 39 -26.80 0.05 3.23
N SER A 40 -26.69 -0.76 4.29
CA SER A 40 -26.15 -0.37 5.59
C SER A 40 -24.64 -0.10 5.53
N ALA A 41 -23.86 -0.98 4.88
CA ALA A 41 -22.42 -0.77 4.69
C ALA A 41 -22.12 0.50 3.87
N ILE A 42 -22.89 0.74 2.81
CA ILE A 42 -22.76 1.95 1.99
C ILE A 42 -23.06 3.20 2.83
N SER A 43 -24.16 3.19 3.59
CA SER A 43 -24.55 4.32 4.45
C SER A 43 -23.51 4.59 5.53
N PHE A 44 -23.00 3.53 6.17
CA PHE A 44 -21.93 3.62 7.16
C PHE A 44 -20.64 4.20 6.57
N LEU A 45 -20.23 3.75 5.39
CA LEU A 45 -19.04 4.27 4.73
C LEU A 45 -19.17 5.76 4.38
N ARG A 46 -20.33 6.19 3.86
CA ARG A 46 -20.58 7.62 3.60
C ARG A 46 -20.45 8.46 4.87
N ALA A 47 -21.07 8.00 5.97
CA ALA A 47 -20.96 8.69 7.26
C ALA A 47 -19.51 8.71 7.77
N SER A 48 -18.76 7.63 7.56
CA SER A 48 -17.35 7.54 7.94
C SER A 48 -16.49 8.53 7.14
N CYS A 49 -16.69 8.63 5.82
CA CYS A 49 -15.93 9.53 4.95
C CYS A 49 -16.31 11.01 5.09
N ALA A 50 -17.48 11.32 5.66
CA ALA A 50 -17.91 12.69 5.94
C ALA A 50 -17.02 13.44 6.96
N VAL A 51 -16.14 12.73 7.68
CA VAL A 51 -15.14 13.33 8.57
C VAL A 51 -13.91 13.85 7.82
N THR A 52 -13.80 13.55 6.53
CA THR A 52 -12.67 13.96 5.68
C THR A 52 -13.02 15.19 4.87
N ASP A 53 -12.02 16.00 4.52
CA ASP A 53 -12.20 17.16 3.63
C ASP A 53 -12.45 16.76 2.16
N VAL A 54 -12.25 15.48 1.83
CA VAL A 54 -12.44 14.90 0.48
C VAL A 54 -13.37 13.67 0.52
N PRO A 55 -14.64 13.84 0.94
CA PRO A 55 -15.53 12.73 1.25
C PRO A 55 -15.80 11.80 0.06
N ASP A 56 -15.90 12.34 -1.16
CA ASP A 56 -16.11 11.55 -2.37
C ASP A 56 -14.88 10.70 -2.73
N ALA A 57 -13.68 11.25 -2.56
CA ALA A 57 -12.43 10.51 -2.79
C ALA A 57 -12.28 9.38 -1.78
N CYS A 58 -12.51 9.66 -0.49
CA CYS A 58 -12.54 8.66 0.57
C CYS A 58 -13.56 7.55 0.27
N TYR A 59 -14.78 7.92 -0.15
CA TYR A 59 -15.85 6.97 -0.44
C TYR A 59 -15.46 6.05 -1.61
N ASN A 60 -15.04 6.63 -2.74
CA ASN A 60 -14.67 5.84 -3.93
C ASN A 60 -13.47 4.92 -3.66
N LEU A 61 -12.51 5.39 -2.86
CA LEU A 61 -11.35 4.61 -2.46
C LEU A 61 -11.73 3.35 -1.66
N LEU A 62 -12.69 3.49 -0.75
CA LEU A 62 -12.99 2.47 0.26
C LEU A 62 -14.26 1.65 -0.05
N LEU A 63 -15.06 2.08 -1.03
CA LEU A 63 -16.27 1.39 -1.46
C LEU A 63 -16.06 -0.11 -1.76
N PRO A 64 -14.96 -0.53 -2.41
CA PRO A 64 -14.71 -1.97 -2.65
C PRO A 64 -14.63 -2.82 -1.37
N TYR A 65 -14.41 -2.21 -0.21
CA TYR A 65 -14.22 -2.89 1.07
C TYR A 65 -15.39 -2.67 2.04
N ALA A 66 -16.46 -1.98 1.62
CA ALA A 66 -17.50 -1.46 2.50
C ALA A 66 -18.11 -2.51 3.46
N ASP A 67 -18.39 -3.72 2.99
CA ASP A 67 -18.98 -4.78 3.84
C ASP A 67 -18.01 -5.33 4.90
N THR A 68 -16.70 -5.15 4.73
CA THR A 68 -15.68 -5.67 5.67
C THR A 68 -15.55 -4.81 6.94
N PHE A 69 -16.11 -3.59 6.91
CA PHE A 69 -16.00 -2.65 8.01
C PHE A 69 -16.96 -2.97 9.16
N HIS A 70 -18.08 -3.63 8.89
CA HIS A 70 -19.08 -4.04 9.88
C HIS A 70 -19.44 -2.92 10.90
N GLY A 71 -19.57 -1.68 10.43
CA GLY A 71 -19.92 -0.53 11.28
C GLY A 71 -18.80 -0.02 12.20
N ASN A 72 -17.56 -0.46 12.02
CA ASN A 72 -16.42 -0.06 12.83
C ASN A 72 -15.50 0.94 12.08
N LEU A 73 -15.44 2.18 12.57
CA LEU A 73 -14.64 3.26 11.96
C LEU A 73 -13.14 2.96 11.99
N ALA A 74 -12.64 2.28 13.02
CA ALA A 74 -11.23 1.88 13.07
C ALA A 74 -10.87 0.90 11.94
N ARG A 75 -11.81 0.07 11.46
CA ARG A 75 -11.58 -0.79 10.28
C ARG A 75 -11.52 0.02 8.98
N VAL A 76 -12.32 1.08 8.87
CA VAL A 76 -12.27 2.03 7.75
C VAL A 76 -10.91 2.73 7.72
N ALA A 77 -10.49 3.27 8.86
CA ALA A 77 -9.18 3.91 9.03
C ALA A 77 -8.03 2.95 8.70
N ARG A 78 -8.09 1.72 9.20
CA ARG A 78 -7.08 0.68 8.92
C ARG A 78 -6.96 0.37 7.43
N ALA A 79 -8.09 0.25 6.72
CA ALA A 79 -8.08 0.01 5.28
C ALA A 79 -7.48 1.19 4.51
N ALA A 80 -7.83 2.42 4.89
CA ALA A 80 -7.27 3.64 4.30
C ALA A 80 -5.75 3.73 4.54
N SER A 81 -5.27 3.51 5.77
CA SER A 81 -3.85 3.52 6.10
C SER A 81 -3.08 2.41 5.38
N ALA A 82 -3.66 1.22 5.24
CA ALA A 82 -3.03 0.12 4.50
C ALA A 82 -2.90 0.46 3.01
N PHE A 83 -3.92 1.07 2.43
CA PHE A 83 -3.85 1.57 1.06
C PHE A 83 -2.80 2.66 0.90
N ALA A 84 -2.78 3.66 1.78
CA ALA A 84 -1.84 4.77 1.72
C ALA A 84 -0.39 4.28 1.85
N GLY A 85 -0.11 3.38 2.80
CA GLY A 85 1.22 2.75 2.95
C GLY A 85 1.63 1.91 1.75
N ALA A 86 0.70 1.16 1.14
CA ALA A 86 1.00 0.44 -0.10
C ALA A 86 1.34 1.39 -1.25
N ARG A 87 0.58 2.50 -1.40
CA ARG A 87 0.85 3.52 -2.42
C ARG A 87 2.18 4.26 -2.19
N GLN A 88 2.54 4.53 -0.95
CA GLN A 88 3.86 5.08 -0.63
C GLN A 88 4.98 4.13 -1.03
N ARG A 89 4.84 2.83 -0.74
CA ARG A 89 5.82 1.83 -1.15
C ARG A 89 5.98 1.76 -2.67
N ASP A 90 4.86 1.64 -3.39
CA ASP A 90 4.86 1.60 -4.85
C ASP A 90 5.51 2.87 -5.43
N PHE A 91 5.25 4.03 -4.82
CA PHE A 91 5.83 5.29 -5.25
C PHE A 91 7.31 5.40 -4.92
N ALA A 92 7.78 4.88 -3.78
CA ALA A 92 9.20 4.80 -3.48
C ALA A 92 9.96 3.95 -4.53
N ASP A 93 9.38 2.83 -4.96
CA ASP A 93 9.93 2.01 -6.05
C ASP A 93 9.96 2.78 -7.38
N GLU A 94 8.94 3.58 -7.66
CA GLU A 94 8.91 4.44 -8.84
C GLU A 94 9.98 5.53 -8.78
N LEU A 95 10.13 6.23 -7.65
CA LEU A 95 11.19 7.21 -7.42
C LEU A 95 12.58 6.59 -7.62
N ALA A 96 12.80 5.35 -7.18
CA ALA A 96 14.05 4.63 -7.42
C ALA A 96 14.32 4.46 -8.92
N ARG A 97 13.29 4.12 -9.72
CA ARG A 97 13.42 4.02 -11.19
C ARG A 97 13.65 5.37 -11.84
N LEU A 98 12.97 6.42 -11.38
CA LEU A 98 13.16 7.78 -11.87
C LEU A 98 14.58 8.28 -11.61
N LYS A 99 15.16 7.97 -10.44
CA LYS A 99 16.57 8.29 -10.14
C LYS A 99 17.54 7.70 -11.16
N LEU A 100 17.28 6.49 -11.65
CA LEU A 100 18.11 5.86 -12.69
C LEU A 100 17.98 6.55 -14.05
N ARG A 101 16.81 7.11 -14.34
CA ARG A 101 16.55 7.88 -15.59
C ARG A 101 17.16 9.27 -15.53
N GLY A 102 17.16 9.90 -14.35
CA GLY A 102 17.48 11.30 -14.17
C GLY A 102 16.38 12.22 -14.69
N THR A 103 16.35 13.45 -14.18
CA THR A 103 15.36 14.46 -14.55
C THR A 103 15.61 15.08 -15.92
N GLY A 104 16.87 15.09 -16.38
CA GLY A 104 17.30 15.83 -17.56
C GLY A 104 17.28 17.36 -17.38
N ALA A 105 16.98 17.84 -16.16
CA ALA A 105 16.89 19.25 -15.80
C ALA A 105 18.14 19.79 -15.10
N GLY A 106 19.21 18.99 -15.05
CA GLY A 106 20.49 19.35 -14.47
C GLY A 106 20.71 18.81 -13.05
N ARG A 107 21.92 19.04 -12.53
CA ARG A 107 22.41 18.42 -11.29
C ARG A 107 21.52 18.71 -10.08
N VAL A 108 20.99 19.93 -9.95
CA VAL A 108 20.15 20.31 -8.79
C VAL A 108 18.88 19.48 -8.76
N ALA A 109 18.17 19.37 -9.89
CA ALA A 109 16.96 18.56 -10.00
C ALA A 109 17.21 17.07 -9.73
N ASP A 110 18.35 16.53 -10.18
CA ASP A 110 18.72 15.13 -9.92
C ASP A 110 19.06 14.87 -8.44
N MET A 111 19.68 15.85 -7.76
CA MET A 111 19.90 15.78 -6.31
C MET A 111 18.58 15.85 -5.55
N THR A 112 17.68 16.77 -5.92
CA THR A 112 16.32 16.88 -5.36
C THR A 112 15.52 15.58 -5.52
N LEU A 113 15.60 14.93 -6.68
CA LEU A 113 15.00 13.61 -6.90
C LEU A 113 15.61 12.55 -5.97
N GLY A 114 16.92 12.65 -5.71
CA GLY A 114 17.65 11.84 -4.74
C GLY A 114 17.08 11.98 -3.33
N ASP A 115 16.98 13.22 -2.85
CA ASP A 115 16.48 13.57 -1.52
C ASP A 115 15.01 13.15 -1.35
N CYS A 116 14.19 13.39 -2.37
CA CYS A 116 12.79 12.97 -2.39
C CYS A 116 12.62 11.46 -2.18
N TYR A 117 13.41 10.65 -2.89
CA TYR A 117 13.40 9.20 -2.69
C TYR A 117 13.83 8.81 -1.27
N ASP A 118 14.90 9.42 -0.74
CA ASP A 118 15.40 9.06 0.58
C ASP A 118 14.36 9.38 1.67
N THR A 119 13.65 10.51 1.55
CA THR A 119 12.52 10.87 2.43
C THR A 119 11.37 9.86 2.32
N VAL A 120 10.85 9.63 1.11
CA VAL A 120 9.66 8.78 0.91
C VAL A 120 9.92 7.31 1.26
N SER A 121 11.10 6.80 0.91
CA SER A 121 11.51 5.41 1.21
C SER A 121 11.84 5.22 2.69
N GLY A 122 12.43 6.23 3.35
CA GLY A 122 12.71 6.24 4.78
C GLY A 122 11.43 6.08 5.61
N ASP A 123 10.38 6.84 5.30
CA ASP A 123 9.12 6.77 6.05
C ASP A 123 8.35 5.46 5.84
N ASN A 124 8.58 4.75 4.74
CA ASN A 124 7.86 3.52 4.40
C ASN A 124 8.15 2.35 5.37
N MET A 125 9.29 2.38 6.07
CA MET A 125 9.64 1.31 7.01
C MET A 125 8.70 1.22 8.21
N PHE A 126 8.02 2.31 8.56
CA PHE A 126 7.12 2.40 9.71
C PHE A 126 5.66 2.03 9.39
N ALA A 127 5.31 1.85 8.10
CA ALA A 127 3.93 1.59 7.68
C ALA A 127 3.31 0.37 8.38
N ASN A 128 4.05 -0.73 8.50
CA ASN A 128 3.55 -1.95 9.15
C ASN A 128 3.35 -1.77 10.66
N GLU A 129 4.22 -0.99 11.31
CA GLU A 129 4.10 -0.65 12.72
C GLU A 129 2.85 0.20 12.98
N THR A 130 2.61 1.21 12.13
CA THR A 130 1.38 2.01 12.17
C THR A 130 0.13 1.15 11.99
N LEU A 131 0.14 0.18 11.08
CA LEU A 131 -0.98 -0.76 10.95
C LEU A 131 -1.21 -1.57 12.22
N GLY A 132 -0.14 -1.98 12.91
CA GLY A 132 -0.22 -2.63 14.22
C GLY A 132 -0.85 -1.74 15.29
N HIS A 133 -0.54 -0.45 15.30
CA HIS A 133 -1.19 0.51 16.19
C HIS A 133 -2.69 0.63 15.91
N ILE A 134 -3.08 0.71 14.63
CA ILE A 134 -4.50 0.77 14.25
C ILE A 134 -5.21 -0.56 14.54
N ASP A 135 -4.53 -1.71 14.41
CA ASP A 135 -5.07 -3.01 14.79
C ASP A 135 -5.47 -3.06 16.28
N ASN A 136 -4.68 -2.45 17.15
CA ASN A 136 -5.03 -2.32 18.57
C ASN A 136 -6.27 -1.43 18.78
N LEU A 137 -6.46 -0.37 17.96
CA LEU A 137 -7.67 0.45 17.96
C LEU A 137 -8.90 -0.34 17.48
N VAL A 138 -8.74 -1.17 16.44
CA VAL A 138 -9.80 -2.05 15.93
C VAL A 138 -10.23 -3.07 16.98
N ALA A 139 -9.26 -3.65 17.70
CA ALA A 139 -9.52 -4.62 18.75
C ALA A 139 -10.14 -3.97 20.01
N HIS A 140 -9.97 -2.65 20.16
CA HIS A 140 -10.46 -1.88 21.30
C HIS A 140 -9.97 -2.44 22.65
N VAL A 141 -8.70 -2.84 22.67
CA VAL A 141 -8.06 -3.48 23.83
C VAL A 141 -7.30 -2.45 24.64
N GLY A 142 -7.41 -2.55 25.97
CA GLY A 142 -6.60 -1.77 26.90
C GLY A 142 -7.35 -0.60 27.54
N SER A 143 -6.58 0.25 28.21
CA SER A 143 -7.07 1.46 28.86
C SER A 143 -7.24 2.60 27.86
N LYS A 144 -7.93 3.68 28.26
CA LYS A 144 -8.00 4.91 27.47
C LYS A 144 -6.61 5.45 27.13
N LYS A 145 -5.66 5.34 28.06
CA LYS A 145 -4.27 5.76 27.83
C LYS A 145 -3.61 4.92 26.73
N ASP A 146 -3.86 3.62 26.72
CA ASP A 146 -3.34 2.73 25.67
C ASP A 146 -3.94 3.13 24.32
N PHE A 147 -5.26 3.33 24.25
CA PHE A 147 -5.93 3.81 23.05
C PHE A 147 -5.36 5.14 22.54
N ASP A 148 -5.19 6.14 23.41
CA ASP A 148 -4.66 7.45 23.05
C ASP A 148 -3.24 7.32 22.49
N PHE A 149 -2.42 6.45 23.08
CA PHE A 149 -1.07 6.16 22.58
C PHE A 149 -1.10 5.49 21.20
N GLN A 150 -1.91 4.44 21.00
CA GLN A 150 -2.02 3.77 19.69
C GLN A 150 -2.48 4.76 18.61
N ARG A 151 -3.43 5.64 18.94
CA ARG A 151 -3.93 6.67 18.04
C ARG A 151 -2.84 7.69 17.68
N ILE A 152 -2.10 8.20 18.66
CA ILE A 152 -1.02 9.18 18.43
C ILE A 152 0.09 8.60 17.54
N MET A 153 0.50 7.35 17.78
CA MET A 153 1.53 6.71 16.94
C MET A 153 1.09 6.56 15.49
N ALA A 154 -0.18 6.22 15.26
CA ALA A 154 -0.73 6.15 13.90
C ALA A 154 -0.83 7.53 13.25
N GLN A 155 -1.23 8.56 14.01
CA GLN A 155 -1.33 9.93 13.54
C GLN A 155 0.03 10.50 13.12
N ASP A 156 1.05 10.32 13.95
CA ASP A 156 2.39 10.85 13.71
C ASP A 156 2.98 10.35 12.40
N TRP A 157 2.92 9.04 12.16
CA TRP A 157 3.42 8.46 10.92
C TRP A 157 2.67 8.95 9.67
N LEU A 158 1.34 9.00 9.72
CA LEU A 158 0.52 9.46 8.60
C LEU A 158 0.82 10.93 8.27
N GLN A 159 0.90 11.78 9.29
CA GLN A 159 1.21 13.20 9.13
C GLN A 159 2.64 13.41 8.62
N SER A 160 3.63 12.71 9.21
CA SER A 160 5.03 12.82 8.79
C SER A 160 5.21 12.39 7.34
N SER A 161 4.66 11.23 6.98
CA SER A 161 4.75 10.67 5.62
C SER A 161 4.11 11.59 4.58
N GLY A 162 2.91 12.09 4.85
CA GLY A 162 2.23 13.05 3.97
C GLY A 162 2.99 14.36 3.83
N SER A 163 3.57 14.86 4.92
CA SER A 163 4.38 16.09 4.92
C SER A 163 5.71 15.91 4.19
N GLY A 164 6.35 14.73 4.30
CA GLY A 164 7.56 14.40 3.56
C GLY A 164 7.35 14.43 2.04
N MET A 165 6.20 13.94 1.58
CA MET A 165 5.81 14.02 0.17
C MET A 165 5.62 15.46 -0.30
N MET A 166 5.00 16.32 0.50
CA MET A 166 4.81 17.73 0.14
C MET A 166 6.11 18.53 0.19
N GLN A 167 7.02 18.21 1.12
CA GLN A 167 8.37 18.78 1.10
C GLN A 167 9.12 18.43 -0.19
N CYS A 168 8.97 17.20 -0.72
CA CYS A 168 9.54 16.87 -2.02
C CYS A 168 8.97 17.75 -3.15
N VAL A 169 7.66 18.04 -3.15
CA VAL A 169 7.05 18.96 -4.12
C VAL A 169 7.69 20.36 -4.01
N ASP A 170 7.80 20.88 -2.79
CA ASP A 170 8.42 22.19 -2.53
C ASP A 170 9.88 22.23 -3.01
N TRP A 171 10.66 21.17 -2.76
CA TRP A 171 12.05 21.09 -3.24
C TRP A 171 12.16 21.09 -4.76
N PHE A 172 11.21 20.47 -5.48
CA PHE A 172 11.18 20.54 -6.95
C PHE A 172 10.87 21.96 -7.43
N HIS A 173 10.00 22.70 -6.74
CA HIS A 173 9.75 24.11 -7.03
C HIS A 173 11.00 24.97 -6.75
N ASP A 174 11.69 24.72 -5.64
CA ASP A 174 12.93 25.42 -5.27
C ASP A 174 14.09 25.10 -6.23
N ALA A 175 14.12 23.90 -6.80
CA ALA A 175 15.07 23.50 -7.84
C ALA A 175 14.84 24.22 -9.19
N GLY A 176 13.72 24.91 -9.33
CA GLY A 176 13.42 25.84 -10.42
C GLY A 176 12.55 25.25 -11.55
N GLU A 177 12.12 26.12 -12.46
CA GLU A 177 11.13 25.80 -13.51
C GLU A 177 11.57 24.63 -14.42
N ALA A 178 12.86 24.49 -14.69
CA ALA A 178 13.35 23.35 -15.48
C ALA A 178 13.10 22.00 -14.78
N ALA A 179 13.22 21.94 -13.45
CA ALA A 179 12.92 20.75 -12.67
C ALA A 179 11.43 20.43 -12.70
N VAL A 180 10.58 21.42 -12.40
CA VAL A 180 9.11 21.31 -12.38
C VAL A 180 8.55 20.92 -13.76
N SER A 181 9.07 21.54 -14.83
CA SER A 181 8.57 21.32 -16.19
C SER A 181 9.09 20.03 -16.84
N SER A 182 10.16 19.44 -16.29
CA SER A 182 10.71 18.17 -16.76
C SER A 182 9.67 17.04 -16.68
N PRO A 183 9.71 16.04 -17.58
CA PRO A 183 8.81 14.90 -17.51
C PRO A 183 8.86 14.18 -16.16
N VAL A 184 10.06 13.97 -15.62
CA VAL A 184 10.27 13.32 -14.32
C VAL A 184 9.75 14.19 -13.18
N GLY A 185 10.02 15.49 -13.18
CA GLY A 185 9.51 16.39 -12.15
C GLY A 185 7.98 16.40 -12.08
N LYS A 186 7.30 16.37 -13.23
CA LYS A 186 5.83 16.23 -13.28
C LYS A 186 5.36 14.89 -12.70
N GLU A 187 6.02 13.79 -13.06
CA GLU A 187 5.72 12.46 -12.53
C GLU A 187 5.87 12.43 -11.00
N VAL A 188 6.95 13.02 -10.47
CA VAL A 188 7.22 13.11 -9.02
C VAL A 188 6.17 13.96 -8.32
N ILE A 189 5.90 15.18 -8.80
CA ILE A 189 4.94 16.10 -8.18
C ILE A 189 3.55 15.47 -8.11
N VAL A 190 3.08 14.89 -9.23
CA VAL A 190 1.79 14.18 -9.26
C VAL A 190 1.76 13.01 -8.29
N GLY A 191 2.83 12.21 -8.25
CA GLY A 191 2.96 11.09 -7.32
C GLY A 191 2.89 11.53 -5.86
N CYS A 192 3.71 12.52 -5.47
CA CYS A 192 3.75 13.08 -4.12
C CYS A 192 2.38 13.63 -3.69
N THR A 193 1.76 14.50 -4.50
CA THR A 193 0.45 15.06 -4.18
C THR A 193 -0.62 13.98 -4.07
N THR A 194 -0.59 12.98 -4.96
CA THR A 194 -1.57 11.89 -4.94
C THR A 194 -1.42 11.04 -3.68
N VAL A 195 -0.21 10.58 -3.36
CA VAL A 195 0.00 9.70 -2.20
C VAL A 195 -0.20 10.47 -0.89
N SER A 196 0.20 11.73 -0.82
CA SER A 196 -0.06 12.60 0.33
C SER A 196 -1.56 12.73 0.62
N SER A 197 -2.38 12.87 -0.43
CA SER A 197 -3.85 12.89 -0.25
C SER A 197 -4.43 11.60 0.36
N TYR A 198 -3.82 10.44 0.08
CA TYR A 198 -4.23 9.18 0.73
C TYR A 198 -3.81 9.13 2.19
N MET A 199 -2.64 9.70 2.53
CA MET A 199 -2.22 9.84 3.92
C MET A 199 -3.16 10.75 4.70
N ASP A 200 -3.60 11.86 4.11
CA ASP A 200 -4.55 12.79 4.74
C ASP A 200 -5.91 12.14 4.99
N ILE A 201 -6.45 11.39 4.02
CA ILE A 201 -7.69 10.61 4.20
C ILE A 201 -7.55 9.65 5.39
N ALA A 202 -6.46 8.88 5.42
CA ALA A 202 -6.19 7.94 6.50
C ALA A 202 -6.04 8.66 7.85
N PHE A 203 -5.31 9.78 7.89
CA PHE A 203 -5.09 10.58 9.09
C PHE A 203 -6.41 11.11 9.67
N MET A 204 -7.28 11.69 8.82
CA MET A 204 -8.59 12.19 9.23
C MET A 204 -9.48 11.08 9.79
N LEU A 205 -9.46 9.90 9.18
CA LEU A 205 -10.19 8.73 9.67
C LEU A 205 -9.66 8.24 11.02
N VAL A 206 -8.33 8.14 11.20
CA VAL A 206 -7.71 7.79 12.49
C VAL A 206 -8.06 8.83 13.57
N ASN A 207 -8.02 10.11 13.22
CA ASN A 207 -8.36 11.21 14.13
C ASN A 207 -9.82 11.13 14.60
N ALA A 208 -10.73 10.61 13.78
CA ALA A 208 -12.14 10.47 14.11
C ALA A 208 -12.48 9.25 15.00
N ILE A 209 -11.54 8.30 15.22
CA ILE A 209 -11.76 7.15 16.10
C ILE A 209 -11.90 7.63 17.56
N LYS A 210 -12.89 7.08 18.27
CA LYS A 210 -13.16 7.37 19.68
C LYS A 210 -12.89 6.13 20.54
N PHE A 211 -12.43 6.37 21.77
CA PHE A 211 -12.44 5.38 22.85
C PHE A 211 -13.87 5.09 23.29
#